data_AF-A0A0A2ZUR1-F1
#
_entry.id   AF-A0A0A2ZUR1-F1
#
_cell.length_a   1.000
_cell.length_b   1.000
_cell.length_c   1.000
_cell.angle_alpha   90.00
_cell.angle_beta   90.00
_cell.angle_gamma   90.00
#
_symmetry.space_group_name_H-M   'P 1'
#
loop_
_entity.id
_entity.type
_entity.pdbx_description
1 polymer ?
#
loop_
_entity_poly.entity_id
_entity_poly.type
_entity_poly.pdbx_seq_one_letter_code
_entity_poly.pdbx_strand_id
1 'polypeptide(L)'
;MHLLLFTIVIIFASPAFCWTGYNYDTGSYFEVEHYDHQGLGEGPVEYYDYNSGEYKSGYLDLFPGASGILYDEDTGEEFDIQME
;
A
#
# COMPACT_ATOMS: atom_id res chain seq x y z
N MET A 1 29.29 39.59 -8.18
CA MET A 1 29.41 38.12 -8.11
C MET A 1 28.42 37.64 -7.06
N HIS A 2 27.24 37.19 -7.46
CA HIS A 2 26.27 36.57 -6.55
C HIS A 2 26.44 35.06 -6.69
N LEU A 3 27.02 34.46 -5.65
CA LEU A 3 27.20 33.03 -5.52
C LEU A 3 25.81 32.44 -5.19
N LEU A 4 25.07 32.02 -6.20
CA LEU A 4 23.81 31.30 -6.04
C LEU A 4 24.13 29.90 -5.51
N LEU A 5 23.91 29.70 -4.21
CA LEU A 5 24.06 28.42 -3.54
C LEU A 5 22.96 27.49 -4.06
N PHE A 6 23.32 26.57 -4.96
CA PHE A 6 22.45 25.49 -5.41
C PHE A 6 22.40 24.45 -4.27
N THR A 7 21.40 24.55 -3.40
CA THR A 7 21.13 23.51 -2.41
C THR A 7 20.58 22.29 -3.14
N ILE A 8 21.45 21.32 -3.39
CA ILE A 8 21.07 19.97 -3.84
C ILE A 8 20.26 19.33 -2.72
N VAL A 9 18.95 19.24 -2.90
CA VAL A 9 18.06 18.41 -2.07
C VAL A 9 18.27 16.97 -2.54
N ILE A 10 19.12 16.23 -1.85
CA ILE A 10 19.20 14.77 -2.02
C ILE A 10 17.98 14.21 -1.29
N ILE A 11 16.92 13.94 -2.06
CA ILE A 11 15.76 13.21 -1.58
C ILE A 11 16.26 11.77 -1.37
N PHE A 12 16.43 11.38 -0.10
CA PHE A 12 16.67 10.00 0.26
C PHE A 12 15.41 9.20 -0.09
N ALA A 13 15.41 8.58 -1.26
CA ALA A 13 14.45 7.54 -1.58
C ALA A 13 14.80 6.32 -0.72
N SER A 14 14.12 6.17 0.42
CA SER A 14 14.10 4.89 1.13
C SER A 14 13.60 3.83 0.13
N PRO A 15 14.24 2.66 0.03
CA PRO A 15 13.62 1.55 -0.68
C PRO A 15 12.38 1.15 0.11
N ALA A 16 11.23 1.68 -0.28
CA ALA A 16 9.96 1.19 0.18
C ALA A 16 9.85 -0.24 -0.37
N PHE A 17 9.89 -1.23 0.53
CA PHE A 17 9.47 -2.58 0.19
C PHE A 17 7.95 -2.54 0.09
N CYS A 18 7.46 -1.98 -1.02
CA CYS A 18 6.05 -1.97 -1.34
C CYS A 18 5.64 -3.38 -1.72
N TRP A 19 4.59 -3.87 -1.07
CA TRP A 19 3.99 -5.15 -1.44
C TRP A 19 2.74 -4.89 -2.30
N THR A 20 2.79 -5.29 -3.56
CA THR A 20 1.75 -4.96 -4.55
C THR A 20 0.60 -5.95 -4.47
N GLY A 21 -0.62 -5.44 -4.54
CA GLY A 21 -1.84 -6.22 -4.66
C GLY A 21 -2.72 -5.78 -5.82
N TYR A 22 -3.55 -6.68 -6.31
CA TYR A 22 -4.59 -6.42 -7.30
C TYR A 22 -5.96 -6.59 -6.64
N ASN A 23 -6.81 -5.56 -6.76
CA ASN A 23 -8.19 -5.58 -6.27
C ASN A 23 -9.13 -5.95 -7.44
N TYR A 24 -9.82 -7.08 -7.31
CA TYR A 24 -10.69 -7.61 -8.37
C TYR A 24 -11.99 -6.84 -8.53
N ASP A 25 -12.48 -6.17 -7.48
CA ASP A 25 -13.71 -5.39 -7.49
C ASP A 25 -13.54 -4.06 -8.24
N THR A 26 -12.42 -3.37 -8.00
CA THR A 26 -12.10 -2.10 -8.69
C THR A 26 -11.37 -2.32 -10.01
N GLY A 27 -10.73 -3.48 -10.19
CA GLY A 27 -9.87 -3.77 -11.34
C GLY A 27 -8.56 -2.98 -11.34
N SER A 28 -8.13 -2.48 -10.17
CA SER A 28 -6.95 -1.65 -9.98
C SER A 28 -5.92 -2.31 -9.05
N TYR A 29 -4.67 -1.90 -9.20
CA TYR A 29 -3.61 -2.25 -8.26
C TYR A 29 -3.67 -1.37 -7.00
N PHE A 30 -3.02 -1.84 -5.95
CA PHE A 30 -2.68 -1.08 -4.76
C PHE A 30 -1.31 -1.52 -4.25
N GLU A 31 -0.72 -0.71 -3.39
CA GLU A 31 0.62 -0.92 -2.85
C GLU A 31 0.62 -0.76 -1.34
N VAL A 32 0.99 -1.82 -0.62
CA VAL A 32 1.10 -1.79 0.84
C VAL A 32 2.46 -1.21 1.23
N GLU A 33 2.46 -0.08 1.93
CA GLU A 33 3.66 0.61 2.41
C GLU A 33 4.05 0.19 3.83
N HIS A 34 3.04 -0.03 4.69
CA HIS A 34 3.26 -0.49 6.06
C HIS A 34 2.37 -1.68 6.38
N TYR A 35 2.99 -2.70 6.99
CA TYR A 35 2.40 -4.02 7.19
C TYR A 35 2.90 -4.64 8.49
N ASP A 36 2.01 -4.83 9.47
CA ASP A 36 2.30 -5.57 10.71
C ASP A 36 1.34 -6.74 10.88
N HIS A 37 1.70 -7.88 10.29
CA HIS A 37 0.90 -9.10 10.36
C HIS A 37 1.32 -10.04 11.48
N GLN A 38 2.35 -9.71 12.27
CA GLN A 38 2.88 -10.58 13.34
C GLN A 38 3.14 -12.05 12.92
N GLY A 39 3.31 -12.29 11.61
CA GLY A 39 3.46 -13.62 11.01
C GLY A 39 2.16 -14.43 10.80
N LEU A 40 0.98 -13.83 10.96
CA LEU A 40 -0.32 -14.50 10.88
C LEU A 40 -0.97 -14.47 9.49
N GLY A 41 -0.52 -13.59 8.61
CA GLY A 41 -1.19 -13.40 7.32
C GLY A 41 -2.42 -12.48 7.39
N GLU A 42 -2.72 -11.94 8.58
CA GLU A 42 -3.74 -10.89 8.77
C GLU A 42 -3.21 -9.71 9.60
N GLY A 43 -3.70 -8.50 9.37
CA GLY A 43 -3.26 -7.31 10.12
C GLY A 43 -3.66 -5.96 9.53
N PRO A 44 -3.46 -4.86 10.29
CA PRO A 44 -3.67 -3.51 9.81
C PRO A 44 -2.60 -3.13 8.78
N VAL A 45 -3.02 -2.35 7.79
CA VAL A 45 -2.17 -1.92 6.67
C VAL A 45 -2.39 -0.45 6.32
N GLU A 46 -1.33 0.19 5.84
CA GLU A 46 -1.41 1.44 5.08
C GLU A 46 -1.06 1.13 3.63
N TYR A 47 -1.92 1.55 2.71
CA TYR A 47 -1.78 1.23 1.30
C TYR A 47 -2.12 2.42 0.39
N TYR A 48 -1.45 2.50 -0.76
CA TYR A 48 -1.78 3.43 -1.83
C TYR A 48 -2.74 2.77 -2.80
N ASP A 49 -3.94 3.30 -2.94
CA ASP A 49 -4.96 2.83 -3.88
C ASP A 49 -4.81 3.56 -5.21
N TYR A 50 -4.41 2.86 -6.28
CA TYR A 50 -4.25 3.48 -7.60
C TYR A 50 -5.58 3.86 -8.26
N ASN A 51 -6.71 3.32 -7.80
CA ASN A 51 -8.02 3.68 -8.33
C ASN A 51 -8.42 5.09 -7.87
N SER A 52 -8.23 5.40 -6.58
CA SER A 52 -8.49 6.74 -6.03
C SER A 52 -7.29 7.69 -6.17
N GLY A 53 -6.07 7.15 -6.22
CA GLY A 53 -4.83 7.92 -6.20
C GLY A 53 -4.44 8.42 -4.80
N GLU A 54 -4.93 7.77 -3.74
CA GLU A 54 -4.79 8.21 -2.35
C GLU A 54 -4.22 7.10 -1.45
N TYR A 55 -3.55 7.51 -0.38
CA TYR A 55 -3.17 6.62 0.72
C TYR A 55 -4.35 6.40 1.65
N LYS A 56 -4.54 5.15 2.06
CA LYS A 56 -5.65 4.69 2.87
C LYS A 56 -5.18 3.76 3.99
N SER A 57 -6.03 3.64 5.01
CA SER A 57 -5.88 2.66 6.08
C SER A 57 -6.86 1.51 5.88
N GLY A 58 -6.43 0.31 6.26
CA GLY A 58 -7.23 -0.87 6.08
C GLY A 58 -6.80 -2.03 6.95
N TYR A 59 -7.48 -3.15 6.75
CA TYR A 59 -7.12 -4.43 7.34
C TYR A 59 -7.06 -5.48 6.25
N LEU A 60 -5.96 -6.23 6.22
CA LEU A 60 -5.68 -7.22 5.20
C LEU A 60 -5.74 -8.60 5.85
N ASP A 61 -6.47 -9.54 5.25
CA ASP A 61 -6.59 -10.94 5.69
C ASP A 61 -6.26 -11.87 4.52
N LEU A 62 -5.15 -12.62 4.62
CA LEU A 62 -4.63 -13.47 3.54
C LEU A 62 -4.86 -14.93 3.81
N PHE A 63 -5.20 -15.59 2.71
CA PHE A 63 -5.28 -17.03 2.60
C PHE A 63 -4.03 -17.59 1.90
N PRO A 64 -3.79 -18.91 2.00
CA PRO A 64 -2.72 -19.57 1.27
C PRO A 64 -2.78 -19.27 -0.23
N GLY A 65 -1.65 -18.91 -0.82
CA GLY A 65 -1.58 -18.48 -2.23
C GLY A 65 -1.64 -16.96 -2.43
N ALA A 66 -1.57 -16.18 -1.35
CA ALA A 66 -1.52 -14.72 -1.37
C ALA A 66 -2.79 -14.03 -1.91
N SER A 67 -3.89 -14.79 -2.04
CA SER A 67 -5.23 -14.23 -2.18
C SER A 67 -5.76 -13.81 -0.81
N GLY A 68 -6.66 -12.85 -0.74
CA GLY A 68 -7.21 -12.41 0.54
C GLY A 68 -8.35 -11.42 0.40
N ILE A 69 -8.66 -10.79 1.52
CA ILE A 69 -9.61 -9.68 1.63
C ILE A 69 -8.86 -8.44 2.10
N LEU A 70 -9.15 -7.30 1.48
CA LEU A 70 -8.77 -5.97 1.98
C LEU A 70 -10.02 -5.24 2.43
N TYR A 71 -10.10 -4.90 3.71
CA TYR A 71 -11.10 -4.00 4.28
C TYR A 71 -10.58 -2.56 4.26
N ASP A 72 -11.34 -1.64 3.66
CA ASP A 72 -11.07 -0.19 3.63
C ASP A 72 -11.77 0.49 4.82
N GLU A 73 -10.99 1.12 5.70
CA GLU A 73 -11.53 1.75 6.90
C GLU A 73 -12.33 3.03 6.62
N ASP A 74 -12.08 3.70 5.50
CA ASP A 74 -12.73 4.96 5.15
C ASP A 74 -14.14 4.70 4.57
N THR A 75 -14.30 3.63 3.78
CA THR A 75 -15.57 3.27 3.14
C THR A 75 -16.34 2.19 3.90
N GLY A 76 -15.64 1.35 4.65
CA GLY A 76 -16.19 0.14 5.27
C GLY A 76 -16.45 -0.99 4.26
N GLU A 77 -15.85 -0.93 3.08
CA GLU A 77 -15.98 -1.94 2.02
C GLU A 77 -14.88 -3.01 2.13
N GLU A 78 -15.21 -4.23 1.68
CA GLU A 78 -14.28 -5.35 1.59
C GLU A 78 -14.05 -5.68 0.11
N PHE A 79 -12.80 -5.97 -0.24
CA PHE A 79 -12.39 -6.27 -1.60
C PHE A 79 -11.67 -7.60 -1.70
N ASP A 80 -11.99 -8.38 -2.74
CA ASP A 80 -11.22 -9.56 -3.11
C ASP A 80 -9.88 -9.12 -3.71
N ILE A 81 -8.78 -9.64 -3.17
CA ILE A 81 -7.43 -9.25 -3.58
C ILE A 81 -6.52 -10.44 -3.90
N GLN A 82 -5.50 -10.18 -4.71
CA GLN A 82 -4.36 -11.07 -4.93
C GLN A 82 -3.06 -10.26 -4.79
N MET A 83 -2.18 -10.71 -3.91
CA MET A 83 -0.87 -10.09 -3.67
C MET A 83 0.24 -10.80 -4.47
N GLU A 84 1.30 -10.07 -4.84
CA GLU A 84 2.46 -10.54 -5.62
C GLU A 84 3.80 -10.34 -4.91
#